data_AF-A0A8T5ZF62-F1
#
_entry.id   AF-A0A8T5ZF62-F1
#
_cell.length_a   1.000
_cell.length_b   1.000
_cell.length_c   1.000
_cell.angle_alpha   90.00
_cell.angle_beta   90.00
_cell.angle_gamma   90.00
#
_symmetry.space_group_name_H-M   'P 1'
#
loop_
_entity.id
_entity.type
_entity.pdbx_description
1 polymer ?
#
loop_
_entity_poly.entity_id
_entity_poly.type
_entity_poly.pdbx_seq_one_letter_code
_entity_poly.pdbx_strand_id
1 'polypeptide(L)'
;MADRFSDYVGVSMSVSPIAGYSPDTAYDAVTLATARDPEAARMRYRKHISIVESTLMATQQAQSAIDWEMNRRYGRSKQLSVTIDSWRDKDGKLWEPNTLIPVDLPTLRLPKTELLLAEVTYMRDDYGTHARMTLMPPEAFSVQPYAFYQNLAGFNT
;
A
#
# COMPACT_ATOMS: atom_id res chain seq x y z
N MET A 1 -1.74 8.21 -10.45
CA MET A 1 -0.28 8.16 -10.76
C MET A 1 0.57 9.05 -9.84
N ALA A 2 0.02 10.07 -9.18
CA ALA A 2 0.79 10.97 -8.30
C ALA A 2 1.58 10.22 -7.20
N ASP A 3 1.02 9.14 -6.65
CA ASP A 3 1.58 8.44 -5.48
C ASP A 3 2.35 7.14 -5.77
N ARG A 4 2.65 6.85 -7.05
CA ARG A 4 3.45 5.67 -7.46
C ARG A 4 4.87 6.09 -7.89
N PHE A 5 5.86 5.37 -7.39
CA PHE A 5 7.29 5.64 -7.58
C PHE A 5 7.99 4.44 -8.21
N SER A 6 9.13 4.67 -8.88
CA SER A 6 9.93 3.60 -9.45
C SER A 6 10.75 2.89 -8.38
N ASP A 7 11.33 3.67 -7.46
CA ASP A 7 12.26 3.18 -6.44
C ASP A 7 11.77 3.59 -5.06
N TYR A 8 11.81 2.66 -4.12
CA TYR A 8 11.47 2.86 -2.71
C TYR A 8 12.70 2.53 -1.88
N VAL A 9 13.09 3.44 -0.98
CA VAL A 9 14.26 3.27 -0.12
C VAL A 9 13.86 3.53 1.34
N GLY A 10 14.10 2.53 2.18
CA GLY A 10 13.96 2.64 3.62
C GLY A 10 15.28 3.05 4.25
N VAL A 11 15.29 4.16 4.97
CA VAL A 11 16.47 4.67 5.66
C VAL A 11 16.22 4.75 7.17
N SER A 12 17.24 4.47 7.97
CA SER A 12 17.25 4.76 9.41
C SER A 12 18.22 5.89 9.68
N MET A 13 17.81 6.80 10.57
CA MET A 13 18.68 7.85 11.09
C MET A 13 19.26 7.36 12.41
N SER A 14 20.57 7.16 12.48
CA SER A 14 21.24 6.92 13.75
C SER A 14 21.56 8.28 14.39
N VAL A 15 21.17 8.46 15.64
CA VAL A 15 21.67 9.56 16.49
C VAL A 15 22.54 8.94 17.57
N SER A 16 23.77 8.56 17.20
CA SER A 16 24.74 8.11 18.20
C SER A 16 25.61 9.29 18.63
N PRO A 17 25.77 9.55 19.94
CA PRO A 17 26.71 10.57 20.44
C PRO A 17 28.15 10.34 19.96
N ILE A 18 28.52 9.08 19.67
CA ILE A 18 29.85 8.75 19.14
C ILE A 18 30.01 9.14 17.66
N ALA A 19 28.91 9.17 16.90
CA ALA A 19 28.94 9.49 15.48
C ALA A 19 29.36 10.95 15.27
N GLY A 20 29.01 11.86 16.19
CA GLY A 20 29.43 13.28 16.17
C GLY A 20 30.95 13.53 16.22
N TYR A 21 31.76 12.50 16.47
CA TYR A 21 33.23 12.59 16.40
C TYR A 21 33.81 12.26 15.01
N SER A 22 32.98 11.80 14.05
CA SER A 22 33.40 11.54 12.67
C SER A 22 33.16 12.78 11.79
N PRO A 23 34.19 13.40 11.20
CA PRO A 23 34.05 14.66 10.45
C PRO A 23 33.09 14.59 9.25
N ASP A 24 32.96 13.42 8.59
CA ASP A 24 32.29 13.29 7.29
C ASP A 24 31.06 12.35 7.28
N THR A 25 30.85 11.54 8.32
CA THR A 25 29.80 10.49 8.33
C THR A 25 28.90 10.51 9.57
N ALA A 26 29.04 11.53 10.42
CA ALA A 26 28.36 11.63 11.72
C ALA A 26 26.83 11.52 11.67
N TYR A 27 26.22 11.89 10.54
CA TYR A 27 24.77 12.03 10.39
C TYR A 27 24.24 11.36 9.12
N ASP A 28 25.01 10.44 8.55
CA ASP A 28 24.58 9.73 7.34
C ASP A 28 23.41 8.80 7.62
N ALA A 29 22.42 8.85 6.72
CA ALA A 29 21.30 7.92 6.76
C ALA A 29 21.76 6.52 6.32
N VAL A 30 21.43 5.51 7.12
CA VAL A 30 21.74 4.11 6.79
C VAL A 30 20.59 3.55 5.96
N THR A 31 20.89 3.10 4.73
CA THR A 31 19.89 2.39 3.92
C THR A 31 19.67 0.99 4.47
N LEU A 32 18.44 0.69 4.90
CA LEU A 32 18.05 -0.59 5.47
C LEU A 32 17.39 -1.52 4.45
N ALA A 33 16.65 -0.96 3.50
CA ALA A 33 15.86 -1.71 2.55
C ALA A 33 15.64 -0.94 1.25
N THR A 34 15.46 -1.66 0.15
CA THR A 34 15.11 -1.08 -1.15
C THR A 34 14.10 -1.96 -1.86
N ALA A 35 13.15 -1.35 -2.57
CA ALA A 35 12.23 -2.04 -3.46
C ALA A 35 12.09 -1.26 -4.77
N ARG A 36 11.77 -1.96 -5.85
CA ARG A 36 11.63 -1.36 -7.18
C ARG A 36 10.37 -1.86 -7.87
N ASP A 37 9.52 -0.94 -8.28
CA ASP A 37 8.32 -1.25 -9.06
C ASP A 37 8.71 -1.36 -10.54
N PRO A 38 8.65 -2.57 -11.15
CA PRO A 38 9.15 -2.79 -12.51
C PRO A 38 8.33 -2.07 -13.58
N GLU A 39 7.03 -1.86 -13.35
CA GLU A 39 6.16 -1.18 -14.31
C GLU A 39 6.37 0.34 -14.21
N ALA A 40 6.46 0.90 -12.99
CA ALA A 40 6.78 2.32 -12.82
C ALA A 40 8.21 2.66 -13.28
N ALA A 41 9.16 1.74 -13.11
CA ALA A 41 10.55 1.90 -13.56
C ALA A 41 10.71 1.99 -15.08
N ARG A 42 9.78 1.43 -15.87
CA ARG A 42 9.75 1.58 -17.34
C ARG A 42 9.22 2.93 -17.80
N MET A 43 8.59 3.69 -16.91
CA MET A 43 7.97 4.97 -17.21
C MET A 43 8.92 6.12 -16.85
N ARG A 44 8.66 6.81 -15.73
CA ARG A 44 9.46 7.95 -15.27
C ARG A 44 10.16 7.56 -13.97
N TYR A 45 11.47 7.83 -13.90
CA TYR A 45 12.24 7.67 -12.67
C TYR A 45 11.71 8.61 -11.57
N ARG A 46 11.29 8.02 -10.44
CA ARG A 46 10.85 8.74 -9.24
C ARG A 46 11.24 7.92 -8.01
N LYS A 47 12.02 8.52 -7.12
CA LYS A 47 12.48 7.89 -5.88
C LYS A 47 11.62 8.33 -4.70
N HIS A 48 11.19 7.38 -3.89
CA HIS A 48 10.54 7.61 -2.60
C HIS A 48 11.46 7.15 -1.47
N ILE A 49 11.61 7.98 -0.44
CA ILE A 49 12.42 7.69 0.74
C ILE A 49 11.47 7.66 1.94
N SER A 50 11.48 6.55 2.67
CA SER A 50 10.72 6.38 3.91
C SER A 50 11.70 6.18 5.07
N ILE A 51 11.41 6.82 6.21
CA ILE A 51 12.19 6.62 7.43
C ILE A 51 11.63 5.38 8.12
N VAL A 52 12.48 4.38 8.31
CA VAL A 52 12.16 3.14 9.01
C VAL A 52 12.79 3.22 10.40
N GLU A 53 11.97 3.02 11.43
CA GLU A 53 12.42 3.10 12.82
C GLU A 53 13.51 2.07 13.11
N SER A 54 14.56 2.50 13.81
CA SER A 54 15.72 1.68 14.14
C SER A 54 15.39 0.51 15.06
N THR A 55 14.21 0.43 15.68
CA THR A 55 13.79 -0.73 16.50
C THR A 55 13.40 -1.94 15.65
N LEU A 56 13.18 -1.75 14.34
CA LEU A 56 13.01 -2.81 13.34
C LEU A 56 14.38 -3.37 12.90
N MET A 57 15.26 -3.69 13.87
CA MET A 57 16.65 -4.15 13.61
C MET A 57 16.75 -5.53 12.97
N ALA A 58 15.65 -6.27 12.84
CA ALA A 58 15.62 -7.41 11.95
C ALA A 58 15.57 -6.89 10.52
N THR A 59 16.68 -7.01 9.76
CA THR A 59 16.80 -6.59 8.35
C THR A 59 15.60 -7.01 7.48
N GLN A 60 14.94 -8.12 7.81
CA GLN A 60 13.74 -8.61 7.12
C GLN A 60 12.48 -7.75 7.34
N GLN A 61 12.32 -7.12 8.50
CA GLN A 61 11.16 -6.27 8.82
C GLN A 61 11.21 -4.95 8.06
N ALA A 62 12.39 -4.33 7.97
CA ALA A 62 12.60 -3.14 7.16
C ALA A 62 12.28 -3.40 5.68
N GLN A 63 12.74 -4.53 5.14
CA GLN A 63 12.41 -4.93 3.76
C GLN A 63 10.91 -5.13 3.57
N SER A 64 10.28 -5.88 4.48
CA SER A 64 8.83 -6.14 4.43
C SER A 64 8.02 -4.83 4.48
N ALA A 65 8.44 -3.85 5.28
CA ALA A 65 7.79 -2.54 5.37
C ALA A 65 7.88 -1.74 4.08
N ILE A 66 9.05 -1.77 3.41
CA ILE A 66 9.25 -1.09 2.13
C ILE A 66 8.50 -1.80 1.00
N ASP A 67 8.48 -3.13 0.98
CA ASP A 67 7.68 -3.90 0.03
C ASP A 67 6.17 -3.65 0.22
N TRP A 68 5.72 -3.58 1.47
CA TRP A 68 4.35 -3.20 1.81
C TRP A 68 3.98 -1.80 1.30
N GLU A 69 4.84 -0.81 1.53
CA GLU A 69 4.60 0.57 1.07
C GLU A 69 4.49 0.64 -0.46
N MET A 70 5.36 -0.09 -1.18
CA MET A 70 5.30 -0.23 -2.63
C MET A 70 3.98 -0.86 -3.09
N ASN A 71 3.62 -2.02 -2.53
CA ASN A 71 2.41 -2.76 -2.90
C ASN A 71 1.13 -1.97 -2.61
N ARG A 72 1.09 -1.28 -1.47
CA ARG A 72 -0.04 -0.42 -1.09
C ARG A 72 -0.23 0.73 -2.08
N ARG A 73 0.86 1.38 -2.50
CA ARG A 73 0.82 2.46 -3.50
C ARG A 73 0.48 1.94 -4.89
N TYR A 74 0.98 0.76 -5.26
CA TYR A 74 0.60 0.07 -6.48
C TYR A 74 -0.91 -0.15 -6.53
N GLY A 75 -1.50 -0.78 -5.50
CA GLY A 75 -2.93 -1.03 -5.45
C GLY A 75 -3.77 0.25 -5.48
N ARG A 76 -3.41 1.25 -4.66
CA ARG A 76 -4.10 2.56 -4.64
C ARG A 76 -3.97 3.34 -5.95
N SER A 77 -2.96 3.05 -6.77
CA SER A 77 -2.82 3.69 -8.08
C SER A 77 -3.84 3.19 -9.12
N LYS A 78 -4.44 2.01 -8.88
CA LYS A 78 -5.39 1.33 -9.77
C LYS A 78 -6.80 1.36 -9.18
N GLN A 79 -7.28 2.55 -8.84
CA GLN A 79 -8.63 2.75 -8.34
C GLN A 79 -9.63 2.80 -9.50
N LEU A 80 -10.66 1.97 -9.41
CA LEU A 80 -11.81 1.98 -10.29
C LEU A 80 -13.02 2.50 -9.51
N SER A 81 -13.60 3.61 -9.97
CA SER A 81 -14.85 4.13 -9.40
C SER A 81 -16.00 3.86 -10.36
N VAL A 82 -17.02 3.14 -9.89
CA VAL A 82 -18.20 2.80 -10.70
C VAL A 82 -19.48 3.16 -9.94
N THR A 83 -20.52 3.52 -10.68
CA THR A 83 -21.87 3.69 -10.13
C THR A 83 -22.76 2.64 -10.77
N ILE A 84 -23.45 1.87 -9.94
CA ILE A 84 -24.40 0.85 -10.37
C ILE A 84 -25.82 1.21 -9.93
N ASP A 85 -26.79 0.54 -10.51
CA ASP A 85 -28.25 0.75 -10.38
C ASP A 85 -28.91 -0.06 -9.26
N SER A 86 -28.14 -0.74 -8.41
CA SER A 86 -28.67 -1.57 -7.33
C SER A 86 -27.79 -1.50 -6.09
N TRP A 87 -28.41 -1.59 -4.91
CA TRP A 87 -27.70 -1.79 -3.63
C TRP A 87 -27.29 -3.24 -3.39
N ARG A 88 -27.78 -4.17 -4.22
CA ARG A 88 -27.61 -5.61 -4.06
C ARG A 88 -26.99 -6.26 -5.28
N ASP A 89 -26.24 -7.33 -5.05
CA ASP A 89 -25.74 -8.23 -6.09
C ASP A 89 -26.85 -9.15 -6.64
N LYS A 90 -26.54 -9.95 -7.67
CA LYS A 90 -27.40 -10.93 -8.33
C LYS A 90 -28.05 -11.92 -7.35
N ASP A 91 -27.36 -12.26 -6.26
CA ASP A 91 -27.84 -13.19 -5.23
C ASP A 91 -28.67 -12.48 -4.15
N GLY A 92 -28.98 -11.19 -4.33
CA GLY A 92 -29.75 -10.37 -3.40
C GLY A 92 -28.97 -9.89 -2.18
N LYS A 93 -27.68 -10.21 -2.07
CA LYS A 93 -26.81 -9.74 -0.99
C LYS A 93 -26.51 -8.25 -1.15
N LEU A 94 -26.54 -7.50 -0.04
CA LEU A 94 -26.11 -6.10 -0.04
C LEU A 94 -24.60 -6.01 -0.32
N TRP A 95 -24.18 -5.00 -1.08
CA TRP A 95 -22.76 -4.79 -1.39
C TRP A 95 -21.98 -4.38 -0.15
N GLU A 96 -21.00 -5.14 0.31
CA GLU A 96 -20.24 -4.82 1.52
C GLU A 96 -18.77 -4.55 1.21
N PRO A 97 -18.11 -3.57 1.86
CA PRO A 97 -16.65 -3.44 1.77
C PRO A 97 -15.95 -4.75 2.12
N ASN A 98 -14.72 -4.91 1.65
CA ASN A 98 -13.94 -6.14 1.77
C ASN A 98 -14.58 -7.36 1.05
N THR A 99 -15.30 -7.10 -0.05
CA THR A 99 -15.81 -8.14 -0.95
C THR A 99 -14.96 -8.19 -2.23
N LEU A 100 -14.52 -9.37 -2.66
CA LEU A 100 -13.88 -9.55 -3.97
C LEU A 100 -14.94 -9.64 -5.07
N ILE A 101 -14.80 -8.80 -6.09
CA ILE A 101 -15.75 -8.68 -7.19
C ILE A 101 -15.01 -8.93 -8.51
N PRO A 102 -15.46 -9.89 -9.35
CA PRO A 102 -14.94 -10.05 -10.69
C PRO A 102 -15.41 -8.89 -11.57
N VAL A 103 -14.48 -8.14 -12.14
CA VAL A 103 -14.75 -6.99 -12.99
C VAL A 103 -14.33 -7.30 -14.42
N ASP A 104 -15.26 -7.10 -15.35
CA ASP A 104 -15.01 -7.17 -16.79
C ASP A 104 -15.54 -5.88 -17.42
N LEU A 105 -14.62 -4.99 -17.83
CA LEU A 105 -14.94 -3.69 -18.43
C LEU A 105 -14.18 -3.54 -19.76
N PRO A 106 -14.70 -4.13 -20.86
CA PRO A 106 -14.05 -4.09 -22.17
C PRO A 106 -13.80 -2.67 -22.70
N THR A 107 -14.68 -1.73 -22.34
CA THR A 107 -14.59 -0.31 -22.71
C THR A 107 -13.34 0.37 -22.14
N LEU A 108 -12.88 -0.05 -20.96
CA LEU A 108 -11.67 0.44 -20.32
C LEU A 108 -10.42 -0.38 -20.70
N ARG A 109 -10.57 -1.37 -21.59
CA ARG A 109 -9.53 -2.37 -21.93
C ARG A 109 -8.93 -3.03 -20.68
N LEU A 110 -9.75 -3.16 -19.63
CA LEU A 110 -9.34 -3.78 -18.38
C LEU A 110 -9.51 -5.30 -18.55
N PRO A 111 -8.44 -6.11 -18.43
CA PRO A 111 -8.59 -7.55 -18.49
C PRO A 111 -9.46 -8.01 -17.33
N LYS A 112 -10.21 -9.10 -17.53
CA LYS A 112 -11.04 -9.69 -16.47
C LYS A 112 -10.18 -9.95 -15.23
N THR A 113 -10.46 -9.20 -14.17
CA THR A 113 -9.64 -9.14 -12.95
C THR A 113 -10.57 -9.07 -11.74
N GLU A 114 -10.13 -9.64 -10.62
CA GLU A 114 -10.82 -9.51 -9.34
C GLU A 114 -10.33 -8.25 -8.60
N LEU A 115 -11.27 -7.38 -8.24
CA LEU A 115 -10.99 -6.18 -7.45
C LEU A 115 -11.71 -6.26 -6.11
N LEU A 116 -11.08 -5.73 -5.07
CA LEU A 116 -11.68 -5.62 -3.75
C LEU A 116 -12.56 -4.35 -3.69
N LEU A 117 -13.78 -4.50 -3.20
CA LEU A 117 -14.66 -3.40 -2.85
C LEU A 117 -14.11 -2.68 -1.61
N ALA A 118 -13.47 -1.54 -1.84
CA ALA A 118 -12.87 -0.70 -0.81
C ALA A 118 -13.93 0.08 -0.03
N GLU A 119 -14.88 0.67 -0.76
CA GLU A 119 -15.90 1.55 -0.24
C GLU A 119 -17.17 1.42 -1.08
N VAL A 120 -18.31 1.50 -0.41
CA VAL A 120 -19.61 1.57 -1.05
C VAL A 120 -20.43 2.70 -0.42
N THR A 121 -21.02 3.54 -1.27
CA THR A 121 -21.97 4.57 -0.86
C THR A 121 -23.31 4.25 -1.48
N TYR A 122 -24.31 3.93 -0.65
CA TYR A 122 -25.69 3.75 -1.09
C TYR A 122 -26.37 5.11 -1.24
N MET A 123 -26.98 5.33 -2.39
CA MET A 123 -27.67 6.55 -2.76
C MET A 123 -29.09 6.22 -3.20
N ARG A 124 -30.04 7.09 -2.86
CA ARG A 124 -31.39 7.06 -3.41
C ARG A 124 -31.82 8.47 -3.76
N ASP A 125 -32.12 8.70 -5.02
CA ASP A 125 -32.49 10.00 -5.57
C ASP A 125 -33.65 9.83 -6.57
N ASP A 126 -33.97 10.90 -7.32
CA ASP A 126 -35.05 10.91 -8.31
C ASP A 126 -34.82 9.91 -9.47
N TYR A 127 -33.59 9.46 -9.69
CA TYR A 127 -33.23 8.45 -10.70
C TYR A 127 -33.29 7.02 -10.17
N GLY A 128 -33.57 6.85 -8.88
CA GLY A 128 -33.83 5.56 -8.25
C GLY A 128 -32.76 5.19 -7.22
N THR A 129 -32.42 3.91 -7.19
CA THR A 129 -31.51 3.33 -6.20
C THR A 129 -30.15 3.12 -6.84
N HIS A 130 -29.11 3.70 -6.27
CA HIS A 130 -27.76 3.62 -6.84
C HIS A 130 -26.73 3.27 -5.78
N ALA A 131 -25.67 2.58 -6.17
CA ALA A 131 -24.50 2.37 -5.32
C ALA A 131 -23.25 2.88 -6.04
N ARG A 132 -22.53 3.80 -5.40
CA ARG A 132 -21.19 4.21 -5.84
C ARG A 132 -20.19 3.31 -5.17
N MET A 133 -19.32 2.70 -5.95
CA MET A 133 -18.31 1.75 -5.50
C MET A 133 -16.93 2.22 -5.86
N THR A 134 -16.03 2.06 -4.90
CA THR A 134 -14.60 2.18 -5.11
C THR A 134 -13.99 0.79 -5.07
N LEU A 135 -13.39 0.38 -6.17
CA LEU A 135 -12.75 -0.91 -6.37
C LEU A 135 -11.24 -0.71 -6.51
N MET A 136 -10.45 -1.55 -5.87
CA MET A 136 -8.98 -1.52 -5.97
C MET A 136 -8.41 -2.94 -5.93
N PRO A 137 -7.19 -3.16 -6.44
CA PRO A 137 -6.48 -4.42 -6.22
C PRO A 137 -6.32 -4.73 -4.71
N PRO A 138 -6.45 -6.00 -4.29
CA PRO A 138 -6.37 -6.39 -2.87
C PRO A 138 -5.07 -5.96 -2.17
N GLU A 139 -3.98 -5.85 -2.93
CA GLU A 139 -2.67 -5.43 -2.42
C GLU A 139 -2.70 -4.02 -1.81
N ALA A 140 -3.67 -3.19 -2.20
CA ALA A 140 -3.93 -1.87 -1.61
C ALA A 140 -4.28 -1.91 -0.11
N PHE A 141 -4.75 -3.07 0.37
CA PHE A 141 -5.21 -3.31 1.74
C PHE A 141 -4.34 -4.34 2.48
N SER A 142 -3.16 -4.65 1.94
CA SER A 142 -2.18 -5.47 2.64
C SER A 142 -1.87 -4.86 4.01
N VAL A 143 -1.77 -5.71 5.03
CA VAL A 143 -1.48 -5.30 6.41
C VAL A 143 -0.03 -4.89 6.52
N GLN A 144 0.23 -3.75 7.17
CA GLN A 144 1.58 -3.30 7.44
C GLN A 144 2.28 -4.33 8.33
N PRO A 145 3.50 -4.79 7.98
CA PRO A 145 4.27 -5.63 8.88
C PRO A 145 4.56 -4.84 10.16
N TYR A 146 4.17 -5.42 11.29
CA TYR A 146 4.36 -4.84 12.61
C TYR A 146 4.95 -5.90 13.54
N ALA A 147 5.96 -5.51 14.32
CA ALA A 147 6.52 -6.32 15.39
C ALA A 147 6.14 -5.69 16.74
N PHE A 148 5.32 -6.40 17.52
CA PHE A 148 5.03 -6.01 18.90
C PHE A 148 6.28 -6.21 19.77
N TYR A 149 6.41 -5.49 20.90
CA TYR A 149 7.55 -5.44 21.84
C TYR A 149 8.06 -6.78 22.43
N GLN A 150 7.65 -7.95 21.91
CA GLN A 150 8.04 -9.26 22.42
C GLN A 150 9.49 -9.68 22.12
N ASN A 151 10.23 -8.95 21.28
CA ASN A 151 11.64 -9.24 21.02
C ASN A 151 12.58 -8.16 21.59
N LEU A 152 12.32 -7.69 22.81
CA LEU A 152 13.40 -7.12 23.61
C LEU A 152 14.30 -8.29 24.05
N ALA A 153 15.51 -8.34 23.51
CA ALA A 153 16.53 -9.26 23.98
C ALA A 153 16.69 -9.11 25.50
N GLY A 154 16.24 -10.12 26.26
CA GLY A 154 16.28 -10.12 27.73
C GLY A 154 14.94 -10.40 28.44
N PHE A 155 13.81 -10.44 27.75
CA PHE A 155 12.48 -10.70 28.38
C PHE A 155 11.77 -11.96 27.86
N ASN A 156 12.51 -12.91 27.30
CA ASN A 156 11.98 -14.26 27.05
C ASN A 156 12.16 -15.09 28.34
N THR A 157 11.17 -15.05 29.22
CA THR A 157 10.91 -16.09 30.23
C THR A 157 9.81 -17.01 29.75
#